data_AF-A0A1V6XZP4-F1
#
_entry.id   AF-A0A1V6XZP4-F1
#
_cell.length_a   1.000
_cell.length_b   1.000
_cell.length_c   1.000
_cell.angle_alpha   90.00
_cell.angle_beta   90.00
_cell.angle_gamma   90.00
#
_symmetry.space_group_name_H-M   'P 1'
#
loop_
_entity.id
_entity.type
_entity.pdbx_description
1 polymer ?
#
loop_
_entity_poly.entity_id
_entity_poly.type
_entity_poly.pdbx_seq_one_letter_code
_entity_poly.pdbx_strand_id
1 'polypeptide(L)'
;MSDYYVRELAQREETLEEKGQALRKMQNTDEDEAELRKLDEEQKTLRKAYWYQEWKFYNWQGSIPGLIKIAYETLRENPKWYMQKELTRDCAARGGCCGRGCGCCEKRESTPGRNMGVGHCTTGCGCCSNFRECELTEKEMGDITGALRATLNYSDRAYLLTLSRAYLLGDKKVEKKVNHVDSAPKLSKWREIMGRK
;
A
#
# COMPACT_ATOMS: atom_id res chain seq x y z
N MET A 1 11.73 -4.15 -5.98
CA MET A 1 11.23 -3.80 -7.33
C MET A 1 10.07 -4.68 -7.78
N SER A 2 10.12 -6.01 -7.61
CA SER A 2 8.99 -6.91 -7.91
C SER A 2 7.67 -6.49 -7.24
N ASP A 3 7.71 -6.17 -5.95
CA ASP A 3 6.55 -5.63 -5.19
C ASP A 3 5.96 -4.36 -5.82
N TYR A 4 6.79 -3.46 -6.38
CA TYR A 4 6.31 -2.24 -7.04
C TYR A 4 5.54 -2.58 -8.32
N TYR A 5 6.09 -3.46 -9.17
CA TYR A 5 5.45 -3.84 -10.43
C TYR A 5 4.13 -4.59 -10.21
N VAL A 6 4.06 -5.49 -9.22
CA VAL A 6 2.81 -6.18 -8.90
C VAL A 6 1.73 -5.18 -8.46
N ARG A 7 2.08 -4.19 -7.63
CA ARG A 7 1.17 -3.10 -7.24
C ARG A 7 0.76 -2.23 -8.41
N GLU A 8 1.70 -1.85 -9.27
CA GLU A 8 1.41 -1.03 -10.47
C GLU A 8 0.44 -1.72 -11.41
N LEU A 9 0.65 -3.00 -11.70
CA LEU A 9 -0.22 -3.76 -12.59
C LEU A 9 -1.62 -3.94 -11.99
N ALA A 10 -1.73 -4.20 -10.69
CA ALA A 10 -3.02 -4.26 -10.01
C ALA A 10 -3.76 -2.91 -10.09
N GLN A 11 -3.07 -1.79 -9.86
CA GLN A 11 -3.66 -0.46 -9.93
C GLN A 11 -4.09 -0.07 -11.35
N ARG A 12 -3.33 -0.48 -12.37
CA ARG A 12 -3.73 -0.30 -13.78
C ARG A 12 -4.98 -1.11 -14.10
N GLU A 13 -5.04 -2.37 -13.65
CA GLU A 13 -6.21 -3.22 -13.87
C GLU A 13 -7.47 -2.62 -13.23
N GLU A 14 -7.38 -2.14 -11.98
CA GLU A 14 -8.47 -1.42 -11.31
C GLU A 14 -8.91 -0.19 -12.09
N THR A 15 -7.96 0.62 -12.56
CA THR A 15 -8.25 1.85 -13.33
C THR A 15 -8.95 1.52 -14.65
N LEU A 16 -8.50 0.49 -15.37
CA LEU A 16 -9.16 0.05 -16.61
C LEU A 16 -10.54 -0.52 -16.35
N GLU A 17 -10.73 -1.25 -15.24
CA GLU A 17 -12.03 -1.77 -14.87
C GLU A 17 -13.02 -0.62 -14.56
N GLU A 18 -12.59 0.39 -13.80
CA GLU A 18 -13.38 1.60 -13.55
C GLU A 18 -13.75 2.33 -14.86
N LYS A 19 -12.78 2.51 -15.78
CA LYS A 19 -13.02 3.10 -17.11
C LYS A 19 -14.04 2.29 -17.92
N GLY A 20 -13.88 0.97 -17.98
CA GLY A 20 -14.81 0.08 -18.69
C GLY A 20 -16.20 0.05 -18.07
N GLN A 21 -16.31 0.09 -16.74
CA GLN A 21 -17.59 0.21 -16.05
C GLN A 21 -18.27 1.56 -16.32
N ALA A 22 -17.52 2.65 -16.35
CA ALA A 22 -18.05 3.97 -16.70
C ALA A 22 -18.57 4.00 -18.15
N LEU A 23 -17.78 3.47 -19.09
CA LEU A 23 -18.15 3.41 -20.51
C LEU A 23 -19.41 2.56 -20.74
N ARG A 24 -19.49 1.37 -20.11
CA ARG A 24 -20.70 0.53 -20.16
C ARG A 24 -21.96 1.21 -19.62
N LYS A 25 -21.83 2.13 -18.66
CA LYS A 25 -22.98 2.89 -18.12
C LYS A 25 -23.43 4.02 -19.04
N MET A 26 -22.55 4.54 -19.89
CA MET A 26 -22.83 5.64 -20.83
C MET A 26 -23.28 5.16 -22.22
N GLN A 27 -23.17 3.86 -22.47
CA GLN A 27 -23.21 3.22 -23.79
C GLN A 27 -24.42 3.66 -24.65
N ASN A 28 -24.15 4.28 -25.80
CA ASN A 28 -25.16 4.67 -26.79
C ASN A 28 -24.69 4.54 -28.26
N THR A 29 -23.42 4.18 -28.53
CA THR A 29 -22.83 4.24 -29.89
C THR A 29 -21.92 3.06 -30.24
N ASP A 30 -21.65 2.87 -31.54
CA ASP A 30 -20.70 1.88 -32.07
C ASP A 30 -19.23 2.22 -31.70
N GLU A 31 -18.93 3.50 -31.45
CA GLU A 31 -17.62 3.98 -30.99
C GLU A 31 -17.31 3.48 -29.57
N ASP A 32 -18.31 3.51 -28.68
CA ASP A 32 -18.20 2.97 -27.32
C ASP A 32 -17.85 1.47 -27.33
N GLU A 33 -18.40 0.72 -28.29
CA GLU A 33 -18.13 -0.71 -28.43
C GLU A 33 -16.68 -0.99 -28.89
N ALA A 34 -16.16 -0.18 -29.80
CA ALA A 34 -14.77 -0.28 -30.24
C ALA A 34 -13.78 0.06 -29.11
N GLU A 35 -14.11 1.04 -28.28
CA GLU A 35 -13.29 1.41 -27.11
C GLU A 35 -13.36 0.32 -26.02
N LEU A 36 -14.52 -0.27 -25.76
CA LEU A 36 -14.64 -1.43 -24.86
C LEU A 36 -13.78 -2.62 -25.32
N ARG A 37 -13.75 -2.92 -26.62
CA ARG A 37 -12.88 -3.98 -27.17
C ARG A 37 -11.39 -3.71 -26.89
N LYS A 38 -10.95 -2.45 -27.04
CA LYS A 38 -9.56 -2.05 -26.72
C LYS A 38 -9.26 -2.22 -25.23
N LEU A 39 -10.17 -1.80 -24.35
CA LEU A 39 -10.01 -1.97 -22.90
C LEU A 39 -9.90 -3.46 -22.51
N ASP A 40 -10.70 -4.32 -23.12
CA ASP A 40 -10.66 -5.77 -22.89
C ASP A 40 -9.32 -6.40 -23.34
N GLU A 41 -8.77 -5.95 -24.46
CA GLU A 41 -7.44 -6.37 -24.94
C GLU A 41 -6.32 -5.92 -24.01
N GLU A 42 -6.37 -4.67 -23.53
CA GLU A 42 -5.41 -4.17 -22.55
C GLU A 42 -5.52 -4.95 -21.23
N GLN A 43 -6.74 -5.25 -20.77
CA GLN A 43 -6.95 -6.04 -19.55
C GLN A 43 -6.36 -7.44 -19.67
N LYS A 44 -6.51 -8.12 -20.82
CA LYS A 44 -5.87 -9.43 -21.07
C LYS A 44 -4.35 -9.32 -20.99
N THR A 45 -3.78 -8.27 -21.56
CA THR A 45 -2.34 -8.02 -21.54
C THR A 45 -1.83 -7.79 -20.11
N LEU A 46 -2.53 -6.96 -19.33
CA LEU A 46 -2.21 -6.71 -17.92
C LEU A 46 -2.31 -7.97 -17.07
N ARG A 47 -3.33 -8.81 -17.27
CA ARG A 47 -3.47 -10.07 -16.52
C ARG A 47 -2.28 -11.01 -16.74
N LYS A 48 -1.81 -11.12 -17.99
CA LYS A 48 -0.60 -11.91 -18.32
C LYS A 48 0.64 -11.32 -17.66
N ALA A 49 0.81 -9.99 -17.73
CA ALA A 49 1.93 -9.30 -17.10
C ALA A 49 1.90 -9.47 -15.56
N TYR A 50 0.72 -9.34 -14.95
CA TYR A 50 0.51 -9.48 -13.52
C TYR A 50 0.91 -10.88 -13.07
N TRP A 51 0.41 -11.93 -13.73
CA TRP A 51 0.76 -13.32 -13.41
C TRP A 51 2.28 -13.53 -13.40
N TYR A 52 2.99 -13.00 -14.39
CA TYR A 52 4.43 -13.13 -14.48
C TYR A 52 5.18 -12.38 -13.36
N GLN A 53 4.72 -11.16 -13.03
CA GLN A 53 5.32 -10.38 -11.94
C GLN A 53 4.99 -10.96 -10.57
N GLU A 54 3.78 -11.50 -10.39
CA GLU A 54 3.37 -12.22 -9.19
C GLU A 54 4.23 -13.45 -8.98
N TRP A 55 4.46 -14.25 -10.02
CA TRP A 55 5.40 -15.37 -9.97
C TRP A 55 6.81 -14.93 -9.57
N LYS A 56 7.34 -13.84 -10.16
CA LYS A 56 8.64 -13.28 -9.76
C LYS A 56 8.66 -12.84 -8.30
N PHE A 57 7.58 -12.22 -7.85
CA PHE A 57 7.46 -11.74 -6.48
C PHE A 57 7.40 -12.90 -5.49
N TYR A 58 6.64 -13.95 -5.80
CA TYR A 58 6.58 -15.18 -5.02
C TYR A 58 7.94 -15.86 -4.90
N ASN A 59 8.69 -15.99 -5.99
CA ASN A 59 10.05 -16.54 -5.95
C ASN A 59 10.99 -15.70 -5.09
N TRP A 60 10.87 -14.37 -5.14
CA TRP A 60 11.62 -13.48 -4.26
C TRP A 60 11.21 -13.63 -2.79
N GLN A 61 9.92 -13.77 -2.49
CA GLN A 61 9.46 -14.05 -1.12
C GLN A 61 10.04 -15.36 -0.60
N GLY A 62 10.15 -16.37 -1.47
CA GLY A 62 10.77 -17.65 -1.17
C GLY A 62 12.27 -17.55 -0.82
N SER A 63 12.98 -16.52 -1.29
CA SER A 63 14.39 -16.31 -0.98
C SER A 63 14.64 -15.48 0.29
N ILE A 64 13.58 -15.00 0.96
CA ILE A 64 13.71 -14.27 2.22
C ILE A 64 14.20 -15.22 3.34
N PRO A 65 15.28 -14.89 4.06
CA PRO A 65 15.79 -15.72 5.16
C PRO A 65 14.78 -15.88 6.31
N GLY A 66 14.75 -17.07 6.94
CA GLY A 66 13.69 -17.52 7.86
C GLY A 66 13.12 -16.50 8.84
N LEU A 67 13.94 -15.90 9.73
CA LEU A 67 13.43 -14.92 10.70
C LEU A 67 12.86 -13.65 10.05
N ILE A 68 13.46 -13.21 8.93
CA ILE A 68 12.99 -12.06 8.16
C ILE A 68 11.68 -12.42 7.46
N LYS A 69 11.56 -13.66 6.96
CA LYS A 69 10.35 -14.17 6.31
C LYS A 69 9.18 -14.20 7.28
N ILE A 70 9.38 -14.72 8.49
CA ILE A 70 8.34 -14.71 9.54
C ILE A 70 7.89 -13.28 9.83
N ALA A 71 8.83 -12.35 10.05
CA ALA A 71 8.48 -10.96 10.33
C ALA A 71 7.71 -10.31 9.17
N TYR A 72 8.12 -10.56 7.93
CA TYR A 72 7.45 -10.10 6.72
C TYR A 72 6.02 -10.67 6.59
N GLU A 73 5.84 -11.97 6.83
CA GLU A 73 4.53 -12.65 6.75
C GLU A 73 3.59 -12.14 7.84
N THR A 74 4.06 -12.10 9.10
CA THR A 74 3.28 -11.56 10.23
C THR A 74 2.88 -10.11 10.02
N LEU A 75 3.77 -9.28 9.47
CA LEU A 75 3.43 -7.91 9.12
C LEU A 75 2.25 -7.85 8.13
N ARG A 76 2.25 -8.74 7.13
CA ARG A 76 1.26 -8.76 6.05
C ARG A 76 -0.04 -9.50 6.39
N GLU A 77 -0.13 -10.15 7.53
CA GLU A 77 -1.41 -10.61 8.10
C GLU A 77 -2.37 -9.43 8.33
N ASN A 78 -1.83 -8.25 8.62
CA ASN A 78 -2.62 -7.02 8.66
C ASN A 78 -2.94 -6.56 7.22
N PRO A 79 -4.22 -6.52 6.79
CA PRO A 79 -4.59 -6.07 5.45
C PRO A 79 -4.22 -4.60 5.18
N LYS A 80 -3.96 -3.81 6.22
CA LYS A 80 -3.49 -2.42 6.13
C LYS A 80 -2.01 -2.26 6.51
N TRP A 81 -1.20 -3.32 6.40
CA TRP A 81 0.26 -3.28 6.68
C TRP A 81 0.97 -2.12 5.96
N TYR A 82 0.50 -1.77 4.77
CA TYR A 82 1.07 -0.71 3.95
C TYR A 82 0.75 0.70 4.46
N MET A 83 -0.19 0.87 5.39
CA MET A 83 -0.58 2.17 5.95
C MET A 83 0.31 2.63 7.12
N GLN A 84 1.49 2.03 7.26
CA GLN A 84 2.47 2.50 8.22
C GLN A 84 2.91 3.94 7.94
N LYS A 85 3.34 4.62 9.00
CA LYS A 85 3.67 6.04 8.97
C LYS A 85 4.78 6.34 7.97
N GLU A 86 5.79 5.48 7.91
CA GLU A 86 6.94 5.55 7.02
C GLU A 86 6.50 5.43 5.56
N LEU A 87 5.63 4.46 5.26
CA LEU A 87 5.13 4.22 3.91
C LEU A 87 4.19 5.32 3.44
N THR A 88 3.37 5.85 4.35
CA THR A 88 2.49 6.99 4.10
C THR A 88 3.31 8.25 3.81
N ARG A 89 4.35 8.50 4.60
CA ARG A 89 5.29 9.62 4.40
C ARG A 89 6.05 9.48 3.08
N ASP A 90 6.52 8.28 2.75
CA ASP A 90 7.18 7.98 1.49
C ASP A 90 6.25 8.21 0.29
N CYS A 91 5.00 7.76 0.37
CA CYS A 91 3.98 8.08 -0.63
C CYS A 91 3.78 9.60 -0.78
N ALA A 92 3.65 10.34 0.31
CA ALA A 92 3.48 11.79 0.28
C ALA A 92 4.70 12.53 -0.26
N ALA A 93 5.92 12.14 0.14
CA ALA A 93 7.18 12.75 -0.30
C ALA A 93 7.42 12.59 -1.81
N ARG A 94 6.93 11.49 -2.40
CA ARG A 94 6.94 11.28 -3.86
C ARG A 94 5.78 11.97 -4.60
N GLY A 95 5.00 12.82 -3.92
CA GLY A 95 3.86 13.52 -4.50
C GLY A 95 2.62 12.64 -4.72
N GLY A 96 2.51 11.50 -4.03
CA GLY A 96 1.41 10.54 -4.18
C GLY A 96 0.11 10.93 -3.47
N CYS A 97 -0.91 10.05 -3.56
CA CYS A 97 -2.25 10.24 -2.97
C CYS A 97 -2.21 10.65 -1.48
N CYS A 98 -1.26 10.13 -0.69
CA CYS A 98 -1.18 10.43 0.74
C CYS A 98 -0.82 11.89 1.05
N GLY A 99 -0.03 12.54 0.18
CA GLY A 99 0.29 13.96 0.32
C GLY A 99 -0.87 14.87 -0.11
N ARG A 100 -1.71 14.39 -1.03
CA ARG A 100 -2.88 15.13 -1.55
C ARG A 100 -4.14 14.97 -0.70
N GLY A 101 -4.18 13.99 0.20
CA GLY A 101 -5.34 13.76 1.07
C GLY A 101 -6.59 13.21 0.36
N CYS A 102 -6.46 12.64 -0.84
CA CYS A 102 -7.62 12.10 -1.58
C CYS A 102 -8.21 10.81 -0.99
N GLY A 103 -7.56 10.19 0.00
CA GLY A 103 -8.01 8.97 0.68
C GLY A 103 -7.89 7.68 -0.16
N CYS A 104 -7.41 7.75 -1.40
CA CYS A 104 -7.34 6.62 -2.33
C CYS A 104 -6.53 5.43 -1.76
N CYS A 105 -5.42 5.72 -1.06
CA CYS A 105 -4.56 4.70 -0.48
C CYS A 105 -5.22 4.04 0.74
N GLU A 106 -5.86 4.84 1.61
CA GLU A 106 -6.48 4.32 2.84
C GLU A 106 -7.70 3.45 2.53
N LYS A 107 -8.49 3.80 1.53
CA LYS A 107 -9.68 3.04 1.11
C LYS A 107 -9.35 1.81 0.27
N ARG A 108 -8.08 1.58 -0.07
CA ARG A 108 -7.69 0.45 -0.92
C ARG A 108 -7.94 -0.88 -0.20
N GLU A 109 -8.63 -1.76 -0.89
CA GLU A 109 -8.89 -3.12 -0.45
C GLU A 109 -8.11 -4.12 -1.32
N SER A 110 -7.96 -5.34 -0.82
CA SER A 110 -7.38 -6.41 -1.62
C SER A 110 -8.36 -6.80 -2.72
N THR A 111 -8.06 -6.44 -3.96
CA THR A 111 -8.79 -6.94 -5.11
C THR A 111 -8.67 -8.47 -5.17
N PRO A 112 -9.77 -9.23 -5.29
CA PRO A 112 -9.72 -10.69 -5.34
C PRO A 112 -8.75 -11.18 -6.42
N GLY A 113 -7.83 -12.08 -6.05
CA GLY A 113 -6.78 -12.56 -6.96
C GLY A 113 -5.63 -11.57 -7.22
N ARG A 114 -5.59 -10.44 -6.51
CA ARG A 114 -4.52 -9.41 -6.57
C ARG A 114 -3.98 -9.03 -5.19
N ASN A 115 -4.03 -9.96 -4.23
CA ASN A 115 -3.63 -9.74 -2.84
C ASN A 115 -2.19 -9.22 -2.71
N MET A 116 -1.29 -9.60 -3.63
CA MET A 116 0.10 -9.15 -3.63
C MET A 116 0.27 -7.70 -4.14
N GLY A 117 -0.75 -7.14 -4.81
CA GLY A 117 -0.77 -5.80 -5.38
C GLY A 117 -1.30 -4.70 -4.45
N VAL A 118 -1.54 -5.01 -3.18
CA VAL A 118 -2.06 -4.03 -2.21
C VAL A 118 -0.95 -3.12 -1.70
N GLY A 119 -1.17 -1.81 -1.75
CA GLY A 119 -0.24 -0.82 -1.19
C GLY A 119 -0.55 0.62 -1.62
N HIS A 120 0.38 1.54 -1.37
CA HIS A 120 0.27 2.92 -1.85
C HIS A 120 0.29 3.03 -3.37
N CYS A 121 -0.18 4.18 -3.88
CA CYS A 121 -0.21 4.48 -5.30
C CYS A 121 1.17 4.39 -5.94
N THR A 122 1.20 3.84 -7.14
CA THR A 122 2.29 3.89 -8.10
C THR A 122 1.86 4.75 -9.30
N THR A 123 2.66 4.72 -10.36
CA THR A 123 2.34 5.23 -11.71
C THR A 123 1.03 4.67 -12.27
N GLY A 124 0.59 3.48 -11.84
CA GLY A 124 -0.64 2.83 -12.29
C GLY A 124 -1.93 3.32 -11.63
N CYS A 125 -1.86 4.23 -10.64
CA CYS A 125 -3.04 4.66 -9.89
C CYS A 125 -3.90 5.66 -10.69
N GLY A 126 -5.16 5.32 -10.98
CA GLY A 126 -6.11 6.19 -11.67
C GLY A 126 -6.30 7.57 -11.01
N CYS A 127 -6.33 7.65 -9.67
CA CYS A 127 -6.38 8.94 -8.97
C CYS A 127 -5.13 9.80 -9.22
N CYS A 128 -3.94 9.19 -9.32
CA CYS A 128 -2.73 9.90 -9.71
C CYS A 128 -2.75 10.29 -11.19
N SER A 129 -3.25 9.42 -12.08
CA SER A 129 -3.38 9.75 -13.50
C SER A 129 -4.32 10.92 -13.75
N ASN A 130 -5.50 10.91 -13.12
CA ASN A 130 -6.47 12.01 -13.22
C ASN A 130 -5.89 13.33 -12.72
N PHE A 131 -5.14 13.31 -11.60
CA PHE A 131 -4.48 14.50 -11.09
C PHE A 131 -3.39 15.05 -12.03
N ARG A 132 -2.69 14.16 -12.75
CA ARG A 132 -1.66 14.56 -13.72
C ARG A 132 -2.24 15.05 -15.04
N GLU A 133 -3.51 14.76 -15.32
CA GLU A 133 -4.21 15.07 -16.57
C GLU A 133 -3.49 14.53 -17.83
N CYS A 134 -2.64 13.51 -17.66
CA CYS A 134 -1.93 12.86 -18.75
C CYS A 134 -1.68 11.38 -18.44
N GLU A 135 -1.66 10.56 -19.49
CA GLU A 135 -1.21 9.17 -19.39
C GLU A 135 0.30 9.11 -19.57
N LEU A 136 0.98 8.30 -18.76
CA LEU A 136 2.43 8.09 -18.90
C LEU A 136 2.69 7.08 -20.01
N THR A 137 3.67 7.38 -20.85
CA THR A 137 4.21 6.40 -21.79
C THR A 137 4.95 5.29 -21.05
N GLU A 138 5.14 4.15 -21.70
CA GLU A 138 5.93 3.04 -21.15
C GLU A 138 7.36 3.47 -20.79
N LYS A 139 7.94 4.36 -21.59
CA LYS A 139 9.26 4.93 -21.34
C LYS A 139 9.28 5.76 -20.06
N GLU A 140 8.34 6.68 -19.88
CA GLU A 140 8.28 7.53 -18.69
C GLU A 140 8.02 6.72 -17.42
N MET A 141 7.14 5.71 -17.49
CA MET A 141 6.95 4.77 -16.37
C MET A 141 8.25 4.02 -16.06
N GLY A 142 8.98 3.60 -17.09
CA GLY A 142 10.32 3.00 -16.99
C GLY A 142 11.33 3.93 -16.32
N ASP A 143 11.37 5.20 -16.71
CA ASP A 143 12.28 6.22 -16.18
C ASP A 143 11.98 6.51 -14.70
N ILE A 144 10.71 6.67 -14.32
CA ILE A 144 10.28 6.85 -12.92
C ILE A 144 10.68 5.64 -12.08
N THR A 145 10.41 4.44 -12.59
CA THR A 145 10.74 3.20 -11.88
C THR A 145 12.25 2.98 -11.77
N GLY A 146 13.00 3.39 -12.79
CA GLY A 146 14.46 3.39 -12.82
C GLY A 146 15.04 4.36 -11.80
N ALA A 147 14.51 5.57 -11.71
CA ALA A 147 14.89 6.56 -10.70
C ALA A 147 14.62 6.05 -9.28
N LEU A 148 13.44 5.47 -9.02
CA LEU A 148 13.12 4.86 -7.73
C LEU A 148 14.12 3.74 -7.38
N ARG A 149 14.45 2.87 -8.33
CA ARG A 149 15.46 1.83 -8.15
C ARG A 149 16.83 2.42 -7.84
N ALA A 150 17.23 3.48 -8.54
CA ALA A 150 18.49 4.17 -8.31
C ALA A 150 18.54 4.79 -6.91
N THR A 151 17.47 5.45 -6.45
CA THR A 151 17.36 5.98 -5.08
C THR A 151 17.48 4.88 -4.04
N LEU A 152 16.88 3.71 -4.28
CA LEU A 152 17.02 2.55 -3.39
C LEU A 152 18.42 1.92 -3.43
N ASN A 153 19.19 2.13 -4.49
CA ASN A 153 20.57 1.65 -4.58
C ASN A 153 21.58 2.69 -4.04
N TYR A 154 21.21 3.97 -4.05
CA TYR A 154 22.06 5.06 -3.58
C TYR A 154 22.09 5.09 -2.04
N SER A 155 23.28 5.33 -1.50
CA SER A 155 23.73 5.06 -0.14
C SER A 155 23.07 5.87 0.99
N ASP A 156 21.86 6.40 0.82
CA ASP A 156 21.10 6.93 1.96
C ASP A 156 20.59 5.74 2.79
N ARG A 157 21.51 5.24 3.63
CA ARG A 157 21.25 4.16 4.57
C ARG A 157 20.05 4.48 5.47
N ALA A 158 19.80 5.75 5.80
CA ALA A 158 18.68 6.11 6.67
C ALA A 158 17.34 5.92 5.96
N TYR A 159 17.22 6.37 4.71
CA TYR A 159 16.03 6.14 3.87
C TYR A 159 15.78 4.64 3.67
N LEU A 160 16.82 3.89 3.31
CA LEU A 160 16.72 2.45 3.09
C LEU A 160 16.37 1.65 4.35
N LEU A 161 16.97 1.99 5.49
CA LEU A 161 16.65 1.33 6.77
C LEU A 161 15.21 1.65 7.19
N THR A 162 14.75 2.87 6.96
CA THR A 162 13.38 3.29 7.26
C THR A 162 12.39 2.48 6.44
N LEU A 163 12.57 2.42 5.12
CA LEU A 163 11.70 1.61 4.26
C LEU A 163 11.81 0.13 4.57
N SER A 164 13.02 -0.42 4.73
CA SER A 164 13.20 -1.86 5.02
C SER A 164 12.51 -2.25 6.33
N ARG A 165 12.58 -1.41 7.37
CA ARG A 165 11.84 -1.64 8.62
C ARG A 165 10.33 -1.64 8.38
N ALA A 166 9.82 -0.69 7.63
CA ALA A 166 8.39 -0.59 7.34
C ALA A 166 7.87 -1.77 6.50
N TYR A 167 8.69 -2.30 5.57
CA TYR A 167 8.32 -3.46 4.76
C TYR A 167 8.56 -4.82 5.44
N LEU A 168 9.32 -4.90 6.55
CA LEU A 168 9.73 -6.18 7.16
C LEU A 168 9.37 -6.35 8.64
N LEU A 169 9.34 -5.28 9.42
CA LEU A 169 9.31 -5.35 10.89
C LEU A 169 8.11 -4.61 11.50
N GLY A 170 7.59 -3.62 10.77
CA GLY A 170 6.54 -2.73 11.20
C GLY A 170 6.86 -1.88 12.42
N ASP A 171 6.04 -0.86 12.63
CA ASP A 171 6.12 -0.03 13.83
C ASP A 171 5.63 -0.85 15.02
N LYS A 172 6.57 -1.37 15.82
CA LYS A 172 6.27 -1.76 17.19
C LYS A 172 5.99 -0.49 17.98
N LYS A 173 4.77 0.04 17.88
CA LYS A 173 4.22 0.76 19.02
C LYS A 173 4.25 -0.27 20.14
N VAL A 174 5.16 -0.10 21.09
CA VAL A 174 4.96 -0.63 22.43
C VAL A 174 3.63 -0.04 22.84
N GLU A 175 2.56 -0.83 22.75
CA GLU A 175 1.36 -0.55 23.49
C GLU A 175 1.81 -0.52 24.95
N LYS A 176 2.10 0.68 25.47
CA LYS A 176 1.99 0.90 26.89
C LYS A 176 0.52 0.63 27.15
N LYS A 177 0.20 -0.61 27.52
CA LYS A 177 -1.00 -0.91 28.30
C LYS A 177 -0.88 -0.05 29.55
N VAL A 178 -1.43 1.15 29.48
CA VAL A 178 -1.80 1.88 30.69
C VAL A 178 -2.95 1.07 31.23
N ASN A 179 -2.62 0.08 32.06
CA ASN A 179 -3.60 -0.54 32.92
C ASN A 179 -4.06 0.59 33.85
N HIS A 180 -5.21 1.19 33.52
CA HIS A 180 -5.94 2.01 34.45
C HIS A 180 -6.45 1.05 35.52
N VAL A 181 -5.68 0.91 36.60
CA VAL A 181 -6.14 0.21 37.80
C VAL A 181 -7.02 1.19 38.55
N ASP A 182 -8.30 1.21 38.19
CA ASP A 182 -9.34 1.70 39.08
C ASP A 182 -9.49 0.70 40.22
N SER A 183 -8.78 0.93 41.33
CA SER A 183 -9.20 0.50 42.68
C SER A 183 -8.20 1.00 43.74
N ALA A 184 -8.36 2.24 44.18
CA ALA A 184 -7.89 2.63 45.50
C ALA A 184 -8.90 2.14 46.56
N PRO A 185 -8.49 1.31 47.54
CA PRO A 185 -9.38 0.92 48.64
C PRO A 185 -9.62 2.11 49.57
N LYS A 186 -10.88 2.32 49.95
CA LYS A 186 -11.33 3.31 50.94
C LYS A 186 -10.56 3.14 52.26
N LEU A 187 -9.59 4.02 52.53
CA LEU A 187 -8.99 4.17 53.86
C LEU A 187 -9.71 5.27 54.66
N SER A 188 -11.00 5.04 54.97
CA SER A 188 -11.77 5.83 55.94
C SER A 188 -11.64 5.32 57.38
N LYS A 189 -10.51 4.70 57.76
CA LYS A 189 -10.37 4.07 59.09
C LYS A 189 -9.09 4.41 59.89
N TRP A 190 -8.40 5.52 59.57
CA TRP A 190 -7.23 5.96 60.33
C TRP A 190 -7.41 7.27 61.12
N ARG A 191 -8.61 7.87 61.13
CA ARG A 191 -8.90 9.07 61.95
C ARG A 191 -9.57 8.78 63.30
N GLU A 192 -9.84 7.52 63.65
CA GLU A 192 -10.38 7.14 64.98
C GLU A 192 -9.31 6.75 66.00
N ILE A 193 -8.03 6.60 65.61
CA ILE A 193 -6.97 6.14 66.52
C ILE A 193 -6.07 7.28 67.04
N MET A 194 -6.12 8.47 66.44
CA MET A 194 -5.28 9.64 66.84
C MET A 194 -6.10 10.80 67.43
N GLY A 195 -7.27 10.53 68.00
CA GLY A 195 -8.24 11.56 68.41
C GLY A 195 -9.06 11.25 69.66
N ARG A 196 -8.46 10.67 70.70
CA ARG A 196 -9.01 10.75 72.06
C ARG A 196 -7.94 11.21 73.03
N LYS A 197 -8.36 12.18 73.85
CA LYS A 197 -7.66 12.91 74.91
C LYS A 197 -6.89 12.01 75.86
#